data_AF-A0ABD4UGL4-F1
#
_entry.id   AF-A0ABD4UGL4-F1
#
_cell.length_a   1.000
_cell.length_b   1.000
_cell.length_c   1.000
_cell.angle_alpha   90.00
_cell.angle_beta   90.00
_cell.angle_gamma   90.00
#
_symmetry.space_group_name_H-M   'P 1'
#
loop_
_entity.id
_entity.type
_entity.pdbx_description
1 polymer ?
#
loop_
_entity_poly.entity_id
_entity_poly.type
_entity_poly.pdbx_seq_one_letter_code
_entity_poly.pdbx_strand_id
1 'polypeptide(L)'
;MKAITVTLKAALAVGAICLLAAIAWMLLPADTSNAVTLFSLKHAKTVIFVITSIIFVFYLYRLLRNIGHFSRARRVGLAIVTLGFLVFFYFVNFRGITTDDTVCQRFNYNAKLNGGTKQVDGTTYIVNICGSGGGRANGFFAGQNEQVKIVVADARGSALATRLFFVFWGGRPGAEPIEIRDGKLIYFDAADQYDGTRSISLPPTVIDWVTARIPFWLR
;
A
#
# COMPACT_ATOMS: atom_id res chain seq x y z
N MET A 1 -5.85 -27.19 -32.22
CA MET A 1 -7.26 -27.20 -31.74
C MET A 1 -7.40 -27.62 -30.28
N LYS A 2 -6.94 -28.81 -29.84
CA LYS A 2 -7.05 -29.26 -28.43
C LYS A 2 -6.53 -28.26 -27.38
N ALA A 3 -5.38 -27.62 -27.61
CA ALA A 3 -4.81 -26.65 -26.67
C ALA A 3 -5.73 -25.43 -26.45
N ILE A 4 -6.36 -24.93 -27.51
CA ILE A 4 -7.26 -23.77 -27.48
C ILE A 4 -8.55 -24.10 -26.71
N THR A 5 -9.09 -25.31 -26.91
CA THR A 5 -10.30 -25.76 -26.21
C THR A 5 -10.04 -25.98 -24.71
N VAL A 6 -8.84 -26.45 -24.35
CA VAL A 6 -8.43 -26.61 -22.94
C VAL A 6 -8.24 -25.24 -22.27
N THR A 7 -7.56 -24.30 -22.93
CA THR A 7 -7.40 -22.94 -22.38
C THR A 7 -8.73 -22.20 -22.24
N LEU A 8 -9.66 -22.37 -23.19
CA LEU A 8 -10.99 -21.76 -23.12
C LEU A 8 -11.82 -22.32 -21.96
N LYS A 9 -11.79 -23.65 -21.76
CA LYS A 9 -12.48 -24.30 -20.63
C LYS A 9 -11.91 -23.86 -19.28
N ALA A 10 -10.59 -23.76 -19.17
CA ALA A 10 -9.94 -23.25 -17.97
C ALA A 10 -10.33 -21.79 -17.69
N ALA A 11 -10.33 -20.93 -18.71
CA ALA A 11 -10.74 -19.53 -18.57
C ALA A 11 -12.21 -19.38 -18.16
N LEU A 12 -13.11 -20.17 -18.74
CA LEU A 12 -14.54 -20.20 -18.38
C LEU A 12 -14.76 -20.70 -16.96
N ALA A 13 -14.02 -21.74 -16.53
CA ALA A 13 -14.11 -22.25 -15.17
C ALA A 13 -13.64 -21.23 -14.13
N VAL A 14 -12.51 -20.54 -14.39
CA VAL A 14 -12.03 -19.44 -13.53
C VAL A 14 -13.06 -18.31 -13.50
N GLY A 15 -13.60 -17.91 -14.66
CA GLY A 15 -14.63 -16.88 -14.75
C GLY A 15 -15.88 -17.21 -13.92
N ALA A 16 -16.39 -18.44 -14.00
CA ALA A 16 -17.54 -18.89 -13.24
C ALA A 16 -17.28 -18.88 -11.72
N ILE A 17 -16.10 -19.33 -11.29
CA ILE A 17 -15.69 -19.30 -9.88
C ILE A 17 -15.61 -17.86 -9.37
N CYS A 18 -15.00 -16.95 -10.14
CA CYS A 18 -14.94 -15.53 -9.79
C CYS A 18 -16.34 -14.90 -9.66
N LEU A 19 -17.28 -15.30 -10.53
CA LEU A 19 -18.64 -14.78 -10.51
C LEU A 19 -19.42 -15.26 -9.29
N LEU A 20 -19.29 -16.53 -8.92
CA LEU A 20 -19.87 -17.09 -7.70
C LEU A 20 -19.27 -16.45 -6.44
N ALA A 21 -17.96 -16.23 -6.42
CA ALA A 21 -17.29 -15.54 -5.33
C ALA A 21 -17.81 -14.09 -5.18
N ALA A 22 -18.02 -13.37 -6.29
CA ALA A 22 -18.56 -12.01 -6.26
C ALA A 22 -20.00 -11.96 -5.74
N ILE A 23 -20.86 -12.91 -6.14
CA ILE A 23 -22.24 -13.01 -5.65
C ILE A 23 -22.25 -13.34 -4.15
N ALA A 24 -21.46 -14.32 -3.71
CA ALA A 24 -21.34 -14.66 -2.29
C ALA A 24 -20.84 -13.46 -1.46
N TRP A 25 -19.94 -12.65 -2.04
CA TRP A 25 -19.42 -11.45 -1.38
C TRP A 25 -20.48 -10.37 -1.16
N MET A 26 -21.40 -10.18 -2.11
CA MET A 26 -22.51 -9.24 -1.96
C MET A 26 -23.50 -9.64 -0.85
N LEU A 27 -23.55 -10.92 -0.49
CA LEU A 27 -24.47 -11.46 0.50
C LEU A 27 -23.88 -11.48 1.93
N LEU A 28 -22.59 -11.11 2.08
CA LEU A 28 -21.94 -11.05 3.39
C LEU A 28 -22.30 -9.75 4.13
N PRO A 29 -22.53 -9.81 5.45
CA PRO A 29 -22.61 -8.62 6.30
C PRO A 29 -21.43 -7.66 6.09
N ALA A 30 -21.66 -6.37 6.29
CA ALA A 30 -20.62 -5.34 6.15
C ALA A 30 -19.41 -5.65 7.04
N ASP A 31 -19.62 -6.07 8.29
CA ASP A 31 -18.52 -6.37 9.21
C ASP A 31 -17.66 -7.56 8.78
N THR A 32 -18.25 -8.61 8.19
CA THR A 32 -17.49 -9.77 7.72
C THR A 32 -16.79 -9.48 6.41
N SER A 33 -17.43 -8.81 5.46
CA SER A 33 -16.78 -8.37 4.21
C SER A 33 -15.61 -7.40 4.50
N ASN A 34 -15.73 -6.54 5.51
CA ASN A 34 -14.66 -5.66 5.99
C ASN A 34 -13.51 -6.46 6.63
N ALA A 35 -13.81 -7.45 7.47
CA ALA A 35 -12.80 -8.32 8.04
C ALA A 35 -12.04 -9.12 6.97
N VAL A 36 -12.73 -9.65 5.96
CA VAL A 36 -12.08 -10.42 4.88
C VAL A 36 -11.32 -9.52 3.91
N THR A 37 -11.77 -8.29 3.64
CA THR A 37 -10.99 -7.31 2.85
C THR A 37 -9.74 -6.86 3.59
N LEU A 38 -9.83 -6.55 4.88
CA LEU A 38 -8.67 -6.25 5.72
C LEU A 38 -7.71 -7.44 5.79
N PHE A 39 -8.23 -8.66 5.98
CA PHE A 39 -7.42 -9.88 5.94
C PHE A 39 -6.76 -10.10 4.57
N SER A 40 -7.49 -9.87 3.48
CA SER A 40 -6.95 -9.98 2.12
C SER A 40 -5.89 -8.93 1.86
N LEU A 41 -6.05 -7.69 2.30
CA LEU A 41 -5.02 -6.65 2.22
C LEU A 41 -3.80 -7.02 3.07
N LYS A 42 -4.04 -7.52 4.30
CA LYS A 42 -3.02 -7.98 5.23
C LYS A 42 -2.17 -9.09 4.62
N HIS A 43 -2.77 -10.02 3.88
CA HIS A 43 -2.06 -11.16 3.32
C HIS A 43 -1.75 -11.05 1.83
N ALA A 44 -2.27 -10.07 1.10
CA ALA A 44 -2.07 -9.93 -0.34
C ALA A 44 -0.59 -9.77 -0.69
N LYS A 45 0.13 -8.91 0.03
CA LYS A 45 1.59 -8.76 -0.15
C LYS A 45 2.32 -10.07 0.11
N THR A 46 1.95 -10.80 1.17
CA THR A 46 2.55 -12.09 1.51
C THR A 46 2.26 -13.15 0.44
N VAL A 47 1.02 -13.20 -0.08
CA VAL A 47 0.62 -14.13 -1.14
C VAL A 47 1.34 -13.81 -2.45
N ILE A 48 1.42 -12.53 -2.84
CA ILE A 48 2.18 -12.08 -4.02
C ILE A 48 3.65 -12.47 -3.86
N PHE A 49 4.24 -12.24 -2.67
CA PHE A 49 5.63 -12.61 -2.37
C PHE A 49 5.86 -14.13 -2.48
N VAL A 50 4.97 -14.95 -1.92
CA VAL A 50 5.07 -16.42 -1.97
C VAL A 50 4.95 -16.92 -3.42
N ILE A 51 3.94 -16.45 -4.16
CA ILE A 51 3.73 -16.86 -5.55
C ILE A 51 4.92 -16.46 -6.43
N THR A 52 5.38 -15.20 -6.32
CA THR A 52 6.52 -14.71 -7.10
C THR A 52 7.82 -15.44 -6.74
N SER A 53 8.04 -15.77 -5.46
CA SER A 53 9.17 -16.57 -5.01
C SER A 53 9.14 -17.99 -5.58
N ILE A 54 7.98 -18.66 -5.58
CA ILE A 54 7.82 -20.00 -6.17
C ILE A 54 8.11 -19.98 -7.67
N ILE A 55 7.58 -18.99 -8.39
CA ILE A 55 7.84 -18.81 -9.83
C ILE A 55 9.34 -18.60 -10.08
N PHE A 56 10.00 -17.80 -9.24
CA PHE A 56 11.43 -17.53 -9.35
C PHE A 56 12.29 -18.77 -9.08
N VAL A 57 11.96 -19.56 -8.06
CA VAL A 57 12.64 -20.83 -7.77
C VAL A 57 12.46 -21.81 -8.92
N PHE A 58 11.25 -21.94 -9.48
CA PHE A 58 11.00 -22.80 -10.63
C PHE A 58 11.78 -22.32 -11.87
N TYR A 59 11.85 -21.01 -12.09
CA TYR A 59 12.66 -20.40 -13.13
C TYR A 59 14.15 -20.74 -12.94
N LEU A 60 14.72 -20.56 -11.74
CA LEU A 60 16.11 -20.90 -11.42
C LEU A 60 16.41 -22.39 -11.58
N TYR A 61 15.51 -23.26 -11.12
CA TYR A 61 15.65 -24.71 -11.30
C TYR A 61 15.72 -25.08 -12.79
N ARG A 62 14.83 -24.53 -13.61
CA ARG A 62 14.85 -24.73 -15.07
C ARG A 62 16.12 -24.13 -15.69
N LEU A 63 16.62 -23.03 -15.16
CA LEU A 63 17.86 -22.37 -15.57
C LEU A 63 19.07 -23.29 -15.39
N LEU A 64 19.26 -23.78 -14.17
CA LEU A 64 20.39 -24.61 -13.77
C LEU A 64 20.42 -25.91 -14.57
N ARG A 65 19.25 -26.52 -14.80
CA ARG A 65 19.12 -27.76 -15.58
C ARG A 65 19.51 -27.60 -17.06
N ASN A 66 19.32 -26.42 -17.63
CA ASN A 66 19.55 -26.18 -19.07
C ASN A 66 20.79 -25.31 -19.37
N ILE A 67 21.61 -24.99 -18.37
CA ILE A 67 22.71 -24.01 -18.50
C ILE A 67 23.76 -24.44 -19.54
N GLY A 68 23.98 -25.75 -19.67
CA GLY A 68 24.91 -26.35 -20.65
C GLY A 68 24.46 -26.21 -22.11
N HIS A 69 23.17 -25.96 -22.37
CA HIS A 69 22.61 -25.85 -23.73
C HIS A 69 22.49 -24.41 -24.23
N PHE A 70 22.87 -23.40 -23.44
CA PHE A 70 22.71 -22.00 -23.83
C PHE A 70 23.95 -21.43 -24.52
N SER A 71 23.75 -20.90 -25.73
CA SER A 71 24.72 -20.07 -26.45
C SER A 71 24.99 -18.75 -25.72
N ARG A 72 26.14 -18.11 -26.02
CA ARG A 72 26.58 -16.86 -25.38
C ARG A 72 25.52 -15.74 -25.46
N ALA A 73 24.85 -15.60 -26.60
CA ALA A 73 23.78 -14.61 -26.79
C ALA A 73 22.54 -14.90 -25.92
N ARG A 74 22.16 -16.19 -25.78
CA ARG A 74 21.04 -16.58 -24.90
C ARG A 74 21.36 -16.33 -23.42
N ARG A 75 22.61 -16.47 -22.99
CA ARG A 75 23.03 -16.15 -21.62
C ARG A 75 22.91 -14.67 -21.29
N VAL A 76 23.24 -13.79 -22.23
CA VAL A 76 23.09 -12.32 -22.05
C VAL A 76 21.62 -11.93 -21.96
N GLY A 77 20.77 -12.40 -22.89
CA GLY A 77 19.33 -12.13 -22.84
C GLY A 77 18.68 -12.66 -21.56
N LEU A 78 19.12 -13.83 -21.10
CA LEU A 78 18.68 -14.42 -19.84
C LEU A 78 19.05 -13.55 -18.63
N ALA A 79 20.29 -13.06 -18.56
CA ALA A 79 20.77 -12.18 -17.49
C ALA A 79 19.96 -10.87 -17.41
N ILE A 80 19.61 -10.27 -18.57
CA ILE A 80 18.75 -9.08 -18.64
C ILE A 80 17.37 -9.37 -18.07
N VAL A 81 16.76 -10.51 -18.43
CA VAL A 81 15.45 -10.92 -17.90
C VAL A 81 15.52 -11.18 -16.40
N THR A 82 16.61 -11.78 -15.90
CA THR A 82 16.77 -12.01 -14.45
C THR A 82 16.91 -10.69 -13.70
N LEU A 83 17.72 -9.76 -14.21
CA LEU A 83 17.89 -8.43 -13.62
C LEU A 83 16.56 -7.66 -13.60
N GLY A 84 15.82 -7.69 -14.70
CA GLY A 84 14.49 -7.06 -14.79
C GLY A 84 13.51 -7.65 -13.79
N PHE A 85 13.49 -8.99 -13.63
CA PHE A 85 12.66 -9.65 -12.61
C PHE A 85 13.06 -9.23 -11.19
N LEU A 86 14.36 -9.20 -10.87
CA LEU A 86 14.84 -8.79 -9.54
C LEU A 86 14.45 -7.34 -9.22
N VAL A 87 14.56 -6.43 -10.20
CA VAL A 87 14.13 -5.04 -10.06
C VAL A 87 12.63 -4.97 -9.82
N PHE A 88 11.82 -5.65 -10.65
CA PHE A 88 10.37 -5.71 -10.49
C PHE A 88 9.96 -6.30 -9.13
N PHE A 89 10.61 -7.40 -8.72
CA PHE A 89 10.38 -8.05 -7.44
C PHE A 89 10.71 -7.12 -6.27
N TYR A 90 11.82 -6.37 -6.35
CA TYR A 90 12.18 -5.36 -5.35
C TYR A 90 11.12 -4.24 -5.26
N PHE A 91 10.69 -3.70 -6.40
CA PHE A 91 9.68 -2.64 -6.42
C PHE A 91 8.33 -3.10 -5.88
N VAL A 92 7.83 -4.27 -6.29
CA VAL A 92 6.51 -4.77 -5.88
C VAL A 92 6.50 -5.21 -4.41
N ASN A 93 7.56 -5.89 -3.94
CA ASN A 93 7.55 -6.50 -2.61
C ASN A 93 8.15 -5.62 -1.51
N PHE A 94 9.22 -4.85 -1.80
CA PHE A 94 9.93 -4.09 -0.77
C PHE A 94 9.54 -2.61 -0.71
N ARG A 95 9.42 -1.93 -1.86
CA ARG A 95 9.06 -0.50 -1.86
C ARG A 95 7.55 -0.26 -1.93
N GLY A 96 6.82 -1.05 -2.72
CA GLY A 96 5.47 -0.69 -3.14
C GLY A 96 5.50 0.55 -4.05
N ILE A 97 4.55 0.65 -4.97
CA ILE A 97 4.35 1.89 -5.73
C ILE A 97 3.39 2.75 -4.90
N THR A 98 3.91 3.63 -4.06
CA THR A 98 3.08 4.61 -3.35
C THR A 98 2.99 5.89 -4.17
N THR A 99 1.91 6.04 -4.93
CA THR A 99 1.54 7.33 -5.53
C THR A 99 0.81 8.17 -4.49
N ASP A 100 1.05 9.49 -4.50
CA ASP A 100 0.26 10.45 -3.71
C ASP A 100 -0.96 10.85 -4.53
N ASP A 101 -2.10 10.22 -4.23
CA ASP A 101 -3.38 10.48 -4.89
C ASP A 101 -4.23 11.48 -4.08
N THR A 102 -3.64 12.17 -3.10
CA THR A 102 -4.37 13.04 -2.18
C THR A 102 -4.69 14.42 -2.78
N VAL A 103 -5.92 14.90 -2.58
CA VAL A 103 -6.40 16.20 -3.08
C VAL A 103 -6.65 17.14 -1.92
N CYS A 104 -5.56 17.69 -1.38
CA CYS A 104 -5.56 18.50 -0.15
C CYS A 104 -6.28 19.85 -0.25
N GLN A 105 -6.59 20.32 -1.46
CA GLN A 105 -7.43 21.50 -1.66
C GLN A 105 -8.90 21.26 -1.32
N ARG A 106 -9.37 20.02 -1.46
CA ARG A 106 -10.78 19.66 -1.36
C ARG A 106 -11.11 18.84 -0.12
N PHE A 107 -10.22 17.92 0.26
CA PHE A 107 -10.47 16.98 1.35
C PHE A 107 -9.54 17.26 2.51
N ASN A 108 -9.98 18.13 3.41
CA ASN A 108 -9.29 18.47 4.66
C ASN A 108 -9.89 17.66 5.81
N TYR A 109 -9.05 16.91 6.51
CA TYR A 109 -9.45 16.07 7.64
C TYR A 109 -8.88 16.53 8.98
N ASN A 110 -8.35 17.75 9.08
CA ASN A 110 -7.82 18.30 10.34
C ASN A 110 -8.83 18.21 11.49
N ALA A 111 -10.08 18.60 11.25
CA ALA A 111 -11.12 18.53 12.29
C ALA A 111 -11.49 17.08 12.66
N LYS A 112 -11.45 16.16 11.69
CA LYS A 112 -11.89 14.77 11.86
C LYS A 112 -10.84 13.88 12.51
N LEU A 113 -9.56 14.12 12.19
CA LEU A 113 -8.43 13.32 12.65
C LEU A 113 -7.54 14.08 13.64
N ASN A 114 -8.07 15.12 14.30
CA ASN A 114 -7.37 15.90 15.33
C ASN A 114 -6.04 16.54 14.86
N GLY A 115 -6.00 17.03 13.62
CA GLY A 115 -4.91 17.84 13.09
C GLY A 115 -4.88 19.25 13.68
N GLY A 116 -4.35 20.20 12.90
CA GLY A 116 -4.19 21.60 13.30
C GLY A 116 -2.91 21.86 14.10
N THR A 117 -2.91 22.96 14.85
CA THR A 117 -1.74 23.40 15.62
C THR A 117 -1.56 22.56 16.87
N LYS A 118 -0.34 22.08 17.11
CA LYS A 118 0.04 21.24 18.23
C LYS A 118 1.27 21.80 18.92
N GLN A 119 1.24 21.85 20.24
CA GLN A 119 2.35 22.29 21.08
C GLN A 119 2.99 21.06 21.71
N VAL A 120 4.29 20.87 21.50
CA VAL A 120 5.09 19.78 22.07
C VAL A 120 6.39 20.35 22.58
N ASP A 121 6.66 20.18 23.87
CA ASP A 121 7.87 20.68 24.54
C ASP A 121 8.18 22.16 24.25
N GLY A 122 7.13 23.00 24.27
CA GLY A 122 7.23 24.44 23.99
C GLY A 122 7.43 24.80 22.51
N THR A 123 7.48 23.80 21.62
CA THR A 123 7.58 24.00 20.16
C THR A 123 6.21 23.84 19.51
N THR A 124 5.85 24.78 18.64
CA THR A 124 4.61 24.74 17.89
C THR A 124 4.82 24.06 16.54
N TYR A 125 4.01 23.02 16.29
CA TYR A 125 3.94 22.29 15.04
C TYR A 125 2.57 22.48 14.39
N ILE A 126 2.53 22.59 13.06
CA ILE A 126 1.28 22.63 12.30
C ILE A 126 1.09 21.26 11.65
N VAL A 127 0.07 20.52 12.06
CA VAL A 127 -0.26 19.22 11.49
C VAL A 127 -1.42 19.38 10.50
N ASN A 128 -1.14 19.17 9.22
CA ASN A 128 -2.14 19.18 8.16
C ASN A 128 -2.43 17.77 7.68
N ILE A 129 -3.71 17.44 7.58
CA ILE A 129 -4.22 16.14 7.19
C ILE A 129 -5.21 16.32 6.05
N CYS A 130 -4.94 15.63 4.95
CA CYS A 130 -5.79 15.63 3.76
C CYS A 130 -5.85 14.26 3.12
N GLY A 131 -6.87 13.97 2.32
CA GLY A 131 -6.98 12.68 1.62
C GLY A 131 -7.39 12.79 0.17
N SER A 132 -7.57 11.64 -0.46
CA SER A 132 -7.95 11.51 -1.88
C SER A 132 -9.45 11.67 -2.15
N GLY A 133 -10.28 11.78 -1.10
CA GLY A 133 -11.73 11.94 -1.21
C GLY A 133 -12.47 10.62 -1.37
N GLY A 134 -12.06 9.59 -0.61
CA GLY A 134 -12.42 8.17 -0.69
C GLY A 134 -13.90 7.80 -0.52
N GLY A 135 -14.84 8.71 -0.79
CA GLY A 135 -16.27 8.48 -0.87
C GLY A 135 -16.85 8.36 -2.28
N ARG A 136 -16.04 8.34 -3.36
CA ARG A 136 -16.55 8.33 -4.75
C ARG A 136 -15.83 7.40 -5.75
N ALA A 137 -15.23 6.31 -5.29
CA ALA A 137 -14.74 5.29 -6.22
C ALA A 137 -15.84 4.26 -6.51
N ASN A 138 -16.38 4.31 -7.73
CA ASN A 138 -17.27 3.30 -8.31
C ASN A 138 -16.51 1.98 -8.54
N GLY A 139 -16.15 1.29 -7.46
CA GLY A 139 -15.47 0.01 -7.48
C GLY A 139 -15.91 -0.85 -6.31
N PHE A 140 -16.11 -2.13 -6.58
CA PHE A 140 -16.59 -3.18 -5.66
C PHE A 140 -15.81 -3.34 -4.33
N PHE A 141 -14.72 -2.60 -4.13
CA PHE A 141 -13.85 -2.65 -2.96
C PHE A 141 -13.41 -1.25 -2.43
N ALA A 142 -13.98 -0.16 -2.94
CA ALA A 142 -13.33 1.17 -2.91
C ALA A 142 -14.08 2.26 -2.12
N GLY A 143 -15.09 1.90 -1.30
CA GLY A 143 -15.90 2.87 -0.57
C GLY A 143 -15.46 3.17 0.86
N GLN A 144 -14.43 2.49 1.38
CA GLN A 144 -14.13 2.51 2.82
C GLN A 144 -12.66 2.75 3.15
N ASN A 145 -11.71 2.45 2.26
CA ASN A 145 -10.29 2.75 2.42
C ASN A 145 -9.93 4.02 1.64
N GLU A 146 -9.49 5.06 2.34
CA GLU A 146 -9.01 6.30 1.75
C GLU A 146 -7.51 6.47 2.00
N GLN A 147 -6.76 6.88 0.98
CA GLN A 147 -5.39 7.32 1.17
C GLN A 147 -5.40 8.74 1.76
N VAL A 148 -4.71 8.89 2.89
CA VAL A 148 -4.60 10.14 3.63
C VAL A 148 -3.13 10.49 3.78
N LYS A 149 -2.83 11.79 3.76
CA LYS A 149 -1.51 12.38 3.95
C LYS A 149 -1.49 13.20 5.23
N ILE A 150 -0.50 12.94 6.08
CA ILE A 150 -0.11 13.81 7.19
C ILE A 150 1.11 14.62 6.76
N VAL A 151 1.04 15.92 6.96
CA VAL A 151 2.15 16.87 6.82
C VAL A 151 2.36 17.55 8.18
N VAL A 152 3.52 17.33 8.78
CA VAL A 152 3.97 18.06 9.97
C VAL A 152 4.87 19.19 9.50
N ALA A 153 4.50 20.42 9.83
CA ALA A 153 5.24 21.63 9.50
C ALA A 153 5.68 22.40 10.75
N ASP A 154 6.71 23.23 10.61
CA ASP A 154 7.09 24.19 11.64
C ASP A 154 6.06 25.34 11.75
N ALA A 155 6.24 26.22 12.74
CA ALA A 155 5.38 27.39 12.93
C ALA A 155 5.36 28.37 11.74
N ARG A 156 6.35 28.27 10.83
CA ARG A 156 6.44 29.07 9.60
C ARG A 156 5.80 28.39 8.40
N GLY A 157 5.25 27.17 8.57
CA GLY A 157 4.63 26.39 7.52
C GLY A 157 5.59 25.55 6.67
N SER A 158 6.87 25.45 7.04
CA SER A 158 7.84 24.59 6.34
C SER A 158 7.65 23.12 6.70
N ALA A 159 7.48 22.25 5.69
CA ALA A 159 7.30 20.82 5.91
C ALA A 159 8.55 20.17 6.54
N LEU A 160 8.35 19.55 7.71
CA LEU A 160 9.35 18.82 8.48
C LEU A 160 9.21 17.31 8.31
N ALA A 161 7.98 16.81 8.16
CA ALA A 161 7.72 15.40 7.90
C ALA A 161 6.47 15.23 7.04
N THR A 162 6.48 14.26 6.14
CA THR A 162 5.30 13.82 5.39
C THR A 162 5.14 12.31 5.46
N ARG A 163 3.90 11.86 5.57
CA ARG A 163 3.50 10.44 5.59
C ARG A 163 2.22 10.22 4.81
N LEU A 164 2.19 9.18 3.99
CA LEU A 164 0.97 8.61 3.42
C LEU A 164 0.58 7.40 4.26
N PHE A 165 -0.72 7.27 4.51
CA PHE A 165 -1.31 6.17 5.26
C PHE A 165 -2.74 5.95 4.78
N PHE A 166 -3.33 4.82 5.15
CA PHE A 166 -4.71 4.52 4.78
C PHE A 166 -5.63 4.64 6.00
N VAL A 167 -6.80 5.22 5.77
CA VAL A 167 -7.87 5.37 6.76
C VAL A 167 -9.04 4.52 6.30
N PHE A 168 -9.57 3.71 7.22
CA PHE A 168 -10.79 2.96 7.00
C PHE A 168 -11.97 3.68 7.65
N TRP A 169 -12.83 4.32 6.86
CA TRP A 169 -13.94 5.12 7.40
C TRP A 169 -15.13 4.28 7.91
N GLY A 170 -15.27 3.05 7.41
CA GLY A 170 -16.43 2.18 7.63
C GLY A 170 -16.35 1.26 8.84
N GLY A 171 -15.31 1.34 9.67
CA GLY A 171 -15.12 0.43 10.79
C GLY A 171 -14.11 0.91 11.82
N ARG A 172 -14.05 0.19 12.95
CA ARG A 172 -13.06 0.39 14.01
C ARG A 172 -12.24 -0.90 14.17
N PRO A 173 -10.89 -0.82 14.26
CA PRO A 173 -10.07 0.38 14.11
C PRO A 173 -10.02 0.85 12.64
N GLY A 174 -9.78 2.14 12.40
CA GLY A 174 -9.77 2.64 11.02
C GLY A 174 -9.72 4.15 10.81
N ALA A 175 -10.39 4.93 11.67
CA ALA A 175 -10.43 6.40 11.61
C ALA A 175 -10.12 7.03 12.97
N GLU A 176 -9.11 6.49 13.64
CA GLU A 176 -8.67 6.98 14.94
C GLU A 176 -8.02 8.36 14.77
N PRO A 177 -8.42 9.36 15.59
CA PRO A 177 -7.77 10.66 15.57
C PRO A 177 -6.30 10.53 15.92
N ILE A 178 -5.46 11.41 15.36
CA ILE A 178 -4.05 11.44 15.77
C ILE A 178 -3.94 11.85 17.24
N GLU A 179 -2.92 11.33 17.90
CA GLU A 179 -2.60 11.66 19.28
C GLU A 179 -1.16 12.10 19.39
N ILE A 180 -0.87 12.94 20.38
CA ILE A 180 0.50 13.29 20.73
C ILE A 180 0.79 12.71 22.09
N ARG A 181 1.82 11.88 22.15
CA ARG A 181 2.25 11.21 23.37
C ARG A 181 3.75 11.02 23.34
N ASP A 182 4.40 11.31 24.47
CA ASP A 182 5.84 11.10 24.67
C ASP A 182 6.71 11.71 23.56
N GLY A 183 6.39 12.94 23.14
CA GLY A 183 7.12 13.63 22.07
C GLY A 183 6.93 13.00 20.68
N LYS A 184 5.86 12.24 20.45
CA LYS A 184 5.56 11.60 19.17
C LYS A 184 4.13 11.86 18.74
N LEU A 185 3.94 12.09 17.45
CA LEU A 185 2.63 12.07 16.80
C LEU A 185 2.31 10.63 16.44
N ILE A 186 1.29 10.07 17.07
CA ILE A 186 0.78 8.72 16.85
C ILE A 186 -0.40 8.79 15.88
N TYR A 187 -0.41 7.91 14.89
CA TYR A 187 -1.49 7.79 13.92
C TYR A 187 -1.72 6.33 13.55
N PHE A 188 -2.94 5.98 13.16
CA PHE A 188 -3.29 4.64 12.73
C PHE A 188 -3.27 4.53 11.20
N ASP A 189 -2.47 3.61 10.67
CA ASP A 189 -2.41 3.23 9.25
C ASP A 189 -3.11 1.88 9.05
N ALA A 190 -4.30 1.91 8.46
CA ALA A 190 -5.11 0.73 8.20
C ALA A 190 -4.49 -0.23 7.18
N ALA A 191 -3.49 0.21 6.41
CA ALA A 191 -2.77 -0.67 5.48
C ALA A 191 -1.64 -1.47 6.16
N ASP A 192 -1.29 -1.17 7.41
CA ASP A 192 -0.18 -1.82 8.08
C ASP A 192 -0.56 -3.20 8.68
N GLN A 193 0.35 -4.16 8.61
CA GLN A 193 0.10 -5.56 8.92
C GLN A 193 0.16 -5.91 10.41
N TYR A 194 0.77 -5.05 11.24
CA TYR A 194 1.00 -5.29 12.66
C TYR A 194 -0.18 -4.79 13.52
N ASP A 195 0.01 -3.68 14.22
CA ASP A 195 -0.92 -3.03 15.13
C ASP A 195 -1.57 -1.78 14.51
N GLY A 196 -1.25 -1.48 13.24
CA GLY A 196 -1.67 -0.26 12.55
C GLY A 196 -1.05 1.02 13.13
N THR A 197 -0.41 0.96 14.28
CA THR A 197 -0.02 2.14 15.04
C THR A 197 1.35 2.61 14.58
N ARG A 198 1.38 3.79 13.99
CA ARG A 198 2.60 4.43 13.50
C ARG A 198 2.86 5.71 14.27
N SER A 199 4.13 6.12 14.26
CA SER A 199 4.54 7.35 14.94
C SER A 199 5.51 8.18 14.11
N ILE A 200 5.43 9.50 14.29
CA ILE A 200 6.39 10.49 13.82
C ILE A 200 7.00 11.13 15.06
N SER A 201 8.32 11.14 15.16
CA SER A 201 8.99 11.82 16.28
C SER A 201 8.80 13.33 16.18
N LEU A 202 8.65 14.00 17.32
CA LEU A 202 8.61 15.45 17.44
C LEU A 202 9.74 15.85 18.41
N PRO A 203 10.79 16.56 17.96
CA PRO A 203 11.00 17.03 16.58
C PRO A 203 11.21 15.88 15.58
N PRO A 204 10.80 16.06 14.31
CA PRO A 204 11.06 15.08 13.26
C PRO A 204 12.54 14.81 13.05
N THR A 205 12.86 13.59 12.61
CA THR A 205 14.26 13.20 12.38
C THR A 205 14.83 13.88 11.14
N VAL A 206 16.16 13.88 11.00
CA VAL A 206 16.83 14.38 9.78
C VAL A 206 16.35 13.62 8.53
N ILE A 207 16.10 12.32 8.66
CA ILE A 207 15.57 11.50 7.57
C ILE A 207 14.15 11.95 7.19
N ASP A 208 13.31 12.28 8.19
CA ASP A 208 11.98 12.83 7.94
C ASP A 208 12.02 14.14 7.17
N TRP A 209 12.95 15.02 7.55
CA TRP A 209 13.14 16.30 6.90
C TRP A 209 13.59 16.14 5.44
N VAL A 210 14.53 15.24 5.17
CA VAL A 210 14.98 14.94 3.81
C VAL A 210 13.83 14.33 3.00
N THR A 211 13.16 13.32 3.54
CA THR A 211 12.07 12.64 2.83
C THR A 211 10.86 13.52 2.58
N ALA A 212 10.60 14.53 3.42
CA ALA A 212 9.55 15.52 3.20
C ALA A 212 9.77 16.39 1.94
N ARG A 213 11.00 16.45 1.43
CA ARG A 213 11.39 17.22 0.22
C ARG A 213 11.49 16.37 -1.04
N ILE A 214 11.41 15.05 -0.90
CA ILE A 214 11.46 14.12 -2.02
C ILE A 214 10.02 13.82 -2.46
N PRO A 215 9.69 13.96 -3.76
CA PRO A 215 8.39 13.54 -4.27
C PRO A 215 8.07 12.08 -3.93
N PHE A 216 6.82 11.78 -3.58
CA PHE A 216 6.43 10.44 -3.13
C PHE A 216 6.74 9.32 -4.14
N TRP A 217 6.72 9.61 -5.45
CA TRP A 217 7.07 8.63 -6.49
C TRP A 217 8.57 8.27 -6.53
N LEU A 218 9.45 9.07 -5.89
CA LEU A 218 10.89 8.81 -5.79
C LEU A 218 11.30 8.18 -4.44
N ARG A 219 10.40 8.22 -3.45
CA ARG A 219 10.64 7.70 -2.09
C ARG A 219 10.61 6.17 -2.06
#